data_AF-G4ZJR5-F1
#
_entry.id   AF-G4ZJR5-F1
#
_cell.length_a   1.000
_cell.length_b   1.000
_cell.length_c   1.000
_cell.angle_alpha   90.00
_cell.angle_beta   90.00
_cell.angle_gamma   90.00
#
_symmetry.space_group_name_H-M   'P 1'
#
loop_
_entity.id
_entity.type
_entity.pdbx_description
1 polymer ?
#
loop_
_entity_poly.entity_id
_entity_poly.type
_entity_poly.pdbx_seq_one_letter_code
_entity_poly.pdbx_strand_id
1 'polypeptide(L)'
;MRVCSVLLVAAAALIATSNAVEPSATSTVEVAEVQARGADKRFLRSLQTEEEQGDSDVNEAEDGSEERGLFAWIKNAVTGDVLLAKANKGDFEMQTKLFKKWIEEKPKVRQNAIAKIMRDGGRKKYDTVLTAWKYHDKRTANGIGIRGATDDVDELLPGTLIYRAAAGNQGAQSALFSMWIGAEKKTLDTARILLSKSELPAKEYKRLNKAWVQYRRKHK
;
A
#
# COMPACT_ATOMS: atom_id res chain seq x y z
N MET A 1 -45.69 35.33 -9.04
CA MET A 1 -45.76 34.96 -7.62
C MET A 1 -44.71 35.76 -6.86
N ARG A 2 -45.14 36.75 -6.05
CA ARG A 2 -44.39 37.28 -4.89
C ARG A 2 -44.40 36.16 -3.82
N VAL A 3 -43.44 35.95 -2.91
CA VAL A 3 -43.07 36.81 -1.77
C VAL A 3 -41.71 36.35 -1.21
N CYS A 4 -40.95 37.32 -0.70
CA CYS A 4 -39.65 37.24 -0.01
C CYS A 4 -39.71 36.69 1.44
N SER A 5 -38.52 36.58 2.06
CA SER A 5 -38.14 36.66 3.51
C SER A 5 -37.47 35.36 4.01
N VAL A 6 -36.18 35.24 4.35
CA VAL A 6 -35.20 35.99 5.20
C VAL A 6 -35.48 35.90 6.72
N LEU A 7 -34.43 35.52 7.48
CA LEU A 7 -34.08 35.76 8.93
C LEU A 7 -33.98 34.46 9.79
N LEU A 8 -32.78 34.01 10.23
CA LEU A 8 -31.82 34.43 11.30
C LEU A 8 -32.03 33.63 12.63
N VAL A 9 -31.05 32.83 13.12
CA VAL A 9 -30.02 33.10 14.20
C VAL A 9 -30.63 33.08 15.62
N ALA A 10 -30.09 32.56 16.73
CA ALA A 10 -28.83 31.95 17.20
C ALA A 10 -29.10 31.25 18.55
N ALA A 11 -28.13 30.48 19.09
CA ALA A 11 -27.69 30.62 20.49
C ALA A 11 -26.33 29.92 20.73
N ALA A 12 -25.39 30.68 21.29
CA ALA A 12 -24.08 30.26 21.74
C ALA A 12 -24.12 29.85 23.22
N ALA A 13 -23.15 29.04 23.65
CA ALA A 13 -22.74 28.96 25.06
C ALA A 13 -21.20 28.99 25.15
N LEU A 14 -20.71 30.00 25.87
CA LEU A 14 -19.33 30.21 26.29
C LEU A 14 -18.86 29.13 27.24
N ILE A 15 -17.58 28.75 27.16
CA ILE A 15 -16.76 28.58 28.37
C ILE A 15 -15.40 29.27 28.12
N ALA A 16 -15.18 30.35 28.86
CA ALA A 16 -13.90 30.99 29.09
C ALA A 16 -13.51 30.77 30.55
N THR A 17 -12.32 30.22 30.81
CA THR A 17 -11.42 30.51 31.95
C THR A 17 -10.03 30.06 31.49
N SER A 18 -9.11 30.96 31.13
CA SER A 18 -8.23 31.74 32.01
C SER A 18 -7.34 30.86 32.89
N ASN A 19 -6.06 30.72 32.52
CA ASN A 19 -4.94 31.01 33.41
C ASN A 19 -3.71 31.35 32.59
N ALA A 20 -3.31 32.62 32.70
CA ALA A 20 -1.98 33.10 32.38
C ALA A 20 -0.97 32.52 33.38
N VAL A 21 0.27 32.28 32.94
CA VAL A 21 1.52 32.61 33.66
C VAL A 21 2.65 32.60 32.62
N GLU A 22 3.46 33.64 32.69
CA GLU A 22 4.58 34.02 31.81
C GLU A 22 5.91 33.30 32.15
N PRO A 23 6.99 33.48 31.35
CA PRO A 23 8.18 32.62 31.31
C PRO A 23 9.25 33.03 32.34
N SER A 24 10.08 32.09 32.81
CA SER A 24 11.39 32.44 33.37
C SER A 24 12.32 31.23 33.54
N ALA A 25 13.61 31.57 33.62
CA ALA A 25 14.78 30.79 34.02
C ALA A 25 15.53 30.00 32.93
N THR A 26 16.34 30.76 32.19
CA THR A 26 17.71 30.41 31.79
C THR A 26 18.49 29.78 32.96
N SER A 27 19.14 28.64 32.73
CA SER A 27 20.30 28.22 33.53
C SER A 27 21.39 27.73 32.58
N THR A 28 22.40 28.57 32.40
CA THR A 28 23.70 28.24 31.85
C THR A 28 24.57 27.68 32.98
N VAL A 29 25.13 26.49 32.79
CA VAL A 29 26.39 26.09 33.43
C VAL A 29 27.27 25.44 32.38
N GLU A 30 28.46 26.01 32.23
CA GLU A 30 29.51 25.61 31.32
C GLU A 30 30.46 24.58 31.96
N VAL A 31 30.90 23.65 31.10
CA VAL A 31 32.23 23.00 31.05
C VAL A 31 32.57 21.91 32.09
N ALA A 32 32.67 20.67 31.61
CA ALA A 32 33.91 19.89 31.69
C ALA A 32 33.92 18.74 30.68
N GLU A 33 35.01 18.70 29.92
CA GLU A 33 35.44 17.75 28.90
C GLU A 33 35.68 16.34 29.47
N VAL A 34 35.04 15.29 28.94
CA VAL A 34 35.44 13.90 29.21
C VAL A 34 35.30 13.03 27.95
N GLN A 35 36.47 12.75 27.37
CA GLN A 35 36.92 11.55 26.66
C GLN A 35 35.89 10.67 25.92
N ALA A 36 36.06 10.64 24.60
CA ALA A 36 35.65 9.53 23.74
C ALA A 36 36.28 8.21 24.21
N ARG A 37 35.46 7.26 24.67
CA ARG A 37 35.87 5.86 24.82
C ARG A 37 34.64 4.96 24.80
N GLY A 38 34.60 4.03 23.84
CA GLY A 38 33.63 2.94 23.82
C GLY A 38 32.99 2.72 22.46
N ALA A 39 33.77 2.24 21.49
CA ALA A 39 33.23 1.62 20.30
C ALA A 39 32.46 0.36 20.72
N ASP A 40 31.13 0.47 20.80
CA ASP A 40 30.30 -0.65 21.17
C ASP A 40 30.23 -1.65 20.00
N LYS A 41 30.76 -2.84 20.26
CA LYS A 41 31.00 -3.88 19.26
C LYS A 41 29.67 -4.45 18.81
N ARG A 42 29.25 -4.07 17.60
CA ARG A 42 28.19 -4.77 16.85
C ARG A 42 28.70 -6.17 16.50
N PHE A 43 28.42 -7.15 17.34
CA PHE A 43 28.61 -8.55 16.99
C PHE A 43 27.50 -8.95 16.02
N LEU A 44 27.83 -9.02 14.73
CA LEU A 44 27.07 -9.81 13.77
C LEU A 44 27.32 -11.28 14.13
N ARG A 45 26.25 -12.00 14.47
CA ARG A 45 26.28 -13.44 14.75
C ARG A 45 26.81 -14.16 13.50
N SER A 46 28.04 -14.68 13.56
CA SER A 46 28.58 -15.56 12.53
C SER A 46 27.84 -16.89 12.58
N LEU A 47 27.27 -17.31 11.45
CA LEU A 47 26.85 -18.70 11.25
C LEU A 47 28.12 -19.56 11.23
N GLN A 48 28.34 -20.36 12.27
CA GLN A 48 29.23 -21.50 12.19
C GLN A 48 28.53 -22.57 11.35
N THR A 49 29.15 -22.93 10.24
CA THR A 49 28.90 -24.19 9.54
C THR A 49 29.76 -25.22 10.26
N GLU A 50 29.17 -25.97 11.18
CA GLU A 50 29.76 -27.21 11.66
C GLU A 50 29.31 -28.31 10.70
N GLU A 51 30.23 -28.72 9.83
CA GLU A 51 30.17 -30.05 9.22
C GLU A 51 30.49 -31.06 10.33
N GLU A 52 29.50 -31.83 10.77
CA GLU A 52 29.75 -33.18 11.27
C GLU A 52 28.52 -34.07 11.07
N GLN A 53 28.81 -35.27 10.57
CA GLN A 53 27.86 -36.32 10.20
C GLN A 53 27.03 -36.78 11.40
N GLY A 54 25.72 -36.85 11.22
CA GLY A 54 24.79 -37.48 12.16
C GLY A 54 23.53 -37.90 11.43
N ASP A 55 23.41 -39.20 11.20
CA ASP A 55 22.24 -39.89 10.68
C ASP A 55 21.03 -39.59 11.58
N SER A 56 20.06 -38.81 11.07
CA SER A 56 18.73 -38.76 11.66
C SER A 56 17.70 -38.42 10.60
N ASP A 57 16.85 -39.40 10.33
CA ASP A 57 15.57 -39.30 9.65
C ASP A 57 14.70 -38.25 10.38
N VAL A 58 14.80 -37.01 9.92
CA VAL A 58 14.01 -35.88 10.41
C VAL A 58 13.33 -35.30 9.19
N ASN A 59 12.02 -35.51 9.12
CA ASN A 59 11.12 -34.78 8.26
C ASN A 59 11.49 -33.29 8.31
N GLU A 60 12.16 -32.83 7.26
CA GLU A 60 12.32 -31.42 6.98
C GLU A 60 10.90 -30.87 6.81
N ALA A 61 10.41 -30.25 7.88
CA ALA A 61 9.38 -29.25 7.74
C ALA A 61 9.98 -28.16 6.85
N GLU A 62 9.67 -28.24 5.55
CA GLU A 62 9.81 -27.13 4.63
C GLU A 62 8.96 -25.98 5.18
N ASP A 63 9.51 -25.17 6.09
CA ASP A 63 9.11 -23.78 6.26
C ASP A 63 9.68 -22.98 5.07
N GLY A 64 9.27 -23.44 3.88
CA GLY A 64 9.56 -22.82 2.61
C GLY A 64 8.70 -21.58 2.53
N SER A 65 9.27 -20.46 2.99
CA SER A 65 8.82 -19.08 2.78
C SER A 65 7.90 -18.92 1.55
N GLU A 66 6.60 -19.18 1.72
CA GLU A 66 5.62 -19.21 0.63
C GLU A 66 5.50 -17.84 -0.05
N GLU A 67 5.90 -16.77 0.66
CA GLU A 67 5.98 -15.41 0.09
C GLU A 67 7.01 -15.29 -1.05
N ARG A 68 7.90 -16.27 -1.21
CA ARG A 68 8.82 -16.38 -2.35
C ARG A 68 8.23 -17.20 -3.50
N GLY A 69 7.20 -18.02 -3.32
CA GLY A 69 6.71 -18.96 -4.34
C GLY A 69 6.22 -18.29 -5.61
N LEU A 70 5.09 -17.57 -5.57
CA LEU A 70 4.59 -16.80 -6.74
C LEU A 70 5.55 -15.72 -7.19
N PHE A 71 6.27 -15.09 -6.26
CA PHE A 71 7.20 -13.99 -6.58
C PHE A 71 8.44 -14.46 -7.32
N ALA A 72 9.05 -15.54 -6.85
CA ALA A 72 10.14 -16.23 -7.51
C ALA A 72 9.65 -16.89 -8.80
N TRP A 73 8.41 -17.40 -8.83
CA TRP A 73 7.82 -17.97 -10.03
C TRP A 73 7.61 -16.93 -11.13
N ILE A 74 7.05 -15.75 -10.81
CA ILE A 74 6.98 -14.60 -11.74
C ILE A 74 8.39 -14.12 -12.10
N LYS A 75 9.34 -14.10 -11.15
CA LYS A 75 10.75 -13.73 -11.40
C LYS A 75 11.54 -14.75 -12.18
N ASN A 76 11.12 -16.01 -12.24
CA ASN A 76 11.83 -17.05 -12.97
C ASN A 76 11.66 -16.73 -14.45
N ALA A 77 12.62 -15.99 -15.00
CA ALA A 77 12.55 -15.35 -16.30
C ALA A 77 12.25 -16.33 -17.46
N VAL A 78 12.46 -17.63 -17.23
CA VAL A 78 12.20 -18.68 -18.21
C VAL A 78 10.77 -19.23 -18.15
N THR A 79 10.11 -19.28 -16.99
CA THR A 79 8.77 -19.89 -16.84
C THR A 79 7.68 -18.90 -16.43
N GLY A 80 7.99 -17.94 -15.55
CA GLY A 80 7.07 -16.88 -15.12
C GLY A 80 6.82 -15.84 -16.20
N ASP A 81 7.88 -15.32 -16.81
CA ASP A 81 7.77 -14.35 -17.90
C ASP A 81 7.17 -14.98 -19.17
N VAL A 82 7.48 -16.25 -19.45
CA VAL A 82 6.87 -16.99 -20.57
C VAL A 82 5.39 -17.21 -20.32
N LEU A 83 4.98 -17.61 -19.11
CA LEU A 83 3.57 -17.78 -18.80
C LEU A 83 2.81 -16.45 -18.83
N LEU A 84 3.32 -15.40 -18.19
CA LEU A 84 2.70 -14.07 -18.22
C LEU A 84 2.61 -13.53 -19.65
N ALA A 85 3.66 -13.71 -20.46
CA ALA A 85 3.65 -13.28 -21.87
C ALA A 85 2.61 -14.05 -22.69
N LYS A 86 2.51 -15.38 -22.54
CA LYS A 86 1.49 -16.19 -23.23
C LYS A 86 0.08 -15.84 -22.77
N ALA A 87 -0.14 -15.74 -21.46
CA ALA A 87 -1.42 -15.31 -20.89
C ALA A 87 -1.84 -13.94 -21.42
N ASN A 88 -0.89 -13.01 -21.55
CA ASN A 88 -1.14 -11.69 -22.11
C ASN A 88 -1.29 -11.67 -23.65
N LYS A 89 -0.89 -12.73 -24.36
CA LYS A 89 -1.23 -12.93 -25.77
C LYS A 89 -2.64 -13.51 -25.96
N GLY A 90 -3.37 -13.78 -24.87
CA GLY A 90 -4.72 -14.34 -24.92
C GLY A 90 -4.78 -15.87 -24.83
N ASP A 91 -3.67 -16.53 -24.49
CA ASP A 91 -3.68 -17.97 -24.22
C ASP A 91 -4.51 -18.27 -22.97
N PHE A 92 -5.71 -18.82 -23.18
CA PHE A 92 -6.69 -19.09 -22.14
C PHE A 92 -6.21 -20.12 -21.11
N GLU A 93 -5.44 -21.12 -21.54
CA GLU A 93 -4.89 -22.14 -20.63
C GLU A 93 -3.87 -21.50 -19.69
N MET A 94 -3.02 -20.63 -20.24
CA MET A 94 -2.01 -19.89 -19.45
C MET A 94 -2.65 -18.85 -18.54
N GLN A 95 -3.72 -18.17 -18.98
CA GLN A 95 -4.51 -17.29 -18.11
C GLN A 95 -5.14 -18.06 -16.95
N THR A 96 -5.74 -19.22 -17.22
CA THR A 96 -6.36 -20.08 -16.21
C THR A 96 -5.33 -20.53 -15.18
N LYS A 97 -4.15 -20.98 -15.63
CA LYS A 97 -3.03 -21.36 -14.76
C LYS A 97 -2.54 -20.18 -13.92
N LEU A 98 -2.41 -18.99 -14.50
CA LEU A 98 -2.01 -17.77 -13.80
C LEU A 98 -3.00 -17.41 -12.69
N PHE A 99 -4.29 -17.34 -13.05
CA PHE A 99 -5.34 -16.87 -12.15
C PHE A 99 -5.63 -17.87 -11.03
N LYS A 100 -5.54 -19.18 -11.33
CA LYS A 100 -5.59 -20.21 -10.29
C LYS A 100 -4.52 -19.97 -9.22
N LYS A 101 -3.26 -19.77 -9.63
CA LYS A 101 -2.17 -19.45 -8.71
C LYS A 101 -2.42 -18.16 -7.94
N TRP A 102 -2.89 -17.11 -8.62
CA TRP A 102 -3.23 -15.87 -7.92
C TRP A 102 -4.28 -16.10 -6.84
N ILE A 103 -5.34 -16.84 -7.13
CA ILE A 103 -6.42 -17.12 -6.17
C ILE A 103 -5.92 -17.93 -4.97
N GLU A 104 -5.09 -18.94 -5.19
CA GLU A 104 -4.55 -19.82 -4.13
C GLU A 104 -3.54 -19.10 -3.21
N GLU A 105 -2.93 -18.01 -3.69
CA GLU A 105 -1.87 -17.30 -2.99
C GLU A 105 -2.35 -16.30 -1.93
N LYS A 106 -1.48 -16.04 -0.95
CA LYS A 106 -1.74 -15.07 0.13
C LYS A 106 -2.00 -13.67 -0.45
N PRO A 107 -2.90 -12.85 0.15
CA PRO A 107 -3.27 -11.54 -0.39
C PRO A 107 -2.07 -10.63 -0.70
N LYS A 108 -1.07 -10.57 0.18
CA LYS A 108 0.13 -9.75 0.00
C LYS A 108 0.97 -10.18 -1.21
N VAL A 109 1.08 -11.48 -1.44
CA VAL A 109 1.82 -12.08 -2.56
C VAL A 109 1.09 -11.76 -3.87
N ARG A 110 -0.22 -12.01 -3.93
CA ARG A 110 -1.07 -11.66 -5.07
C ARG A 110 -1.02 -10.16 -5.41
N GLN A 111 -1.20 -9.31 -4.40
CA GLN A 111 -1.16 -7.85 -4.52
C GLN A 111 0.15 -7.35 -5.11
N ASN A 112 1.26 -7.84 -4.58
CA ASN A 112 2.57 -7.43 -5.04
C ASN A 112 2.79 -7.89 -6.51
N ALA A 113 2.33 -9.09 -6.88
CA ALA A 113 2.44 -9.61 -8.25
C ALA A 113 1.69 -8.71 -9.25
N ILE A 114 0.42 -8.39 -8.96
CA ILE A 114 -0.39 -7.51 -9.80
C ILE A 114 0.19 -6.10 -9.82
N ALA A 115 0.61 -5.56 -8.68
CA ALA A 115 1.22 -4.23 -8.62
C ALA A 115 2.52 -4.13 -9.43
N LYS A 116 3.31 -5.21 -9.50
CA LYS A 116 4.49 -5.29 -10.36
C LYS A 116 4.11 -5.26 -11.84
N ILE A 117 3.12 -6.05 -12.27
CA ILE A 117 2.60 -6.03 -13.65
C ILE A 117 2.14 -4.63 -14.04
N MET A 118 1.40 -3.97 -13.14
CA MET A 118 0.98 -2.59 -13.35
C MET A 118 2.20 -1.68 -13.53
N ARG A 119 3.18 -1.72 -12.63
CA ARG A 119 4.38 -0.88 -12.72
C ARG A 119 5.24 -1.10 -13.98
N ASP A 120 5.44 -2.36 -14.38
CA ASP A 120 6.41 -2.74 -15.42
C ASP A 120 5.88 -2.50 -16.85
N GLY A 121 4.61 -2.12 -17.01
CA GLY A 121 4.05 -1.81 -18.33
C GLY A 121 2.55 -1.54 -18.34
N GLY A 122 1.87 -1.83 -17.23
CA GLY A 122 0.52 -1.37 -16.98
C GLY A 122 -0.51 -1.87 -17.96
N ARG A 123 -1.62 -1.14 -18.07
CA ARG A 123 -2.63 -1.42 -19.10
C ARG A 123 -2.07 -1.34 -20.51
N LYS A 124 -1.05 -0.51 -20.77
CA LYS A 124 -0.47 -0.40 -22.13
C LYS A 124 0.16 -1.72 -22.60
N LYS A 125 0.86 -2.43 -21.71
CA LYS A 125 1.58 -3.67 -22.05
C LYS A 125 0.77 -4.91 -21.73
N TYR A 126 0.00 -4.88 -20.65
CA TYR A 126 -0.64 -6.06 -20.07
C TYR A 126 -2.18 -6.01 -20.12
N ASP A 127 -2.76 -5.27 -21.07
CA ASP A 127 -4.23 -5.08 -21.13
C ASP A 127 -4.98 -6.40 -21.16
N THR A 128 -4.57 -7.35 -22.01
CA THR A 128 -5.28 -8.62 -22.19
C THR A 128 -5.36 -9.42 -20.89
N VAL A 129 -4.23 -9.62 -20.19
CA VAL A 129 -4.22 -10.40 -18.95
C VAL A 129 -4.91 -9.64 -17.80
N LEU A 130 -4.76 -8.32 -17.72
CA LEU A 130 -5.40 -7.50 -16.68
C LEU A 130 -6.92 -7.39 -16.89
N THR A 131 -7.37 -7.35 -18.14
CA THR A 131 -8.78 -7.37 -18.51
C THR A 131 -9.39 -8.74 -18.23
N ALA A 132 -8.71 -9.83 -18.62
CA ALA A 132 -9.16 -11.18 -18.28
C ALA A 132 -9.24 -11.39 -16.75
N TRP A 133 -8.27 -10.89 -15.98
CA TRP A 133 -8.31 -10.94 -14.52
C TRP A 133 -9.49 -10.16 -13.92
N LYS A 134 -9.76 -8.95 -14.44
CA LYS A 134 -10.89 -8.11 -13.99
C LYS A 134 -12.21 -8.86 -14.08
N TYR A 135 -12.42 -9.62 -15.16
CA TYR A 135 -13.66 -10.33 -15.46
C TYR A 135 -13.64 -11.82 -15.08
N HIS A 136 -12.63 -12.28 -14.33
CA HIS A 136 -12.55 -13.68 -13.94
C HIS A 136 -13.50 -14.00 -12.79
N ASP A 137 -14.54 -14.80 -13.01
CA ASP A 137 -15.61 -15.04 -12.03
C ASP A 137 -15.12 -15.58 -10.69
N LYS A 138 -14.14 -16.49 -10.69
CA LYS A 138 -13.60 -17.04 -9.44
C LYS A 138 -12.87 -15.98 -8.62
N ARG A 139 -12.41 -14.86 -9.21
CA ARG A 139 -11.84 -13.74 -8.46
C ARG A 139 -12.93 -13.16 -7.54
N THR A 140 -14.07 -12.80 -8.13
CA THR A 140 -15.22 -12.21 -7.42
C THR A 140 -15.80 -13.20 -6.41
N ALA A 141 -15.93 -14.47 -6.78
CA ALA A 141 -16.44 -15.52 -5.87
C ALA A 141 -15.57 -15.70 -4.60
N ASN A 142 -14.29 -15.32 -4.66
CA ASN A 142 -13.36 -15.36 -3.51
C ASN A 142 -13.22 -13.99 -2.81
N GLY A 143 -14.04 -12.98 -3.15
CA GLY A 143 -13.97 -11.64 -2.55
C GLY A 143 -12.67 -10.88 -2.86
N ILE A 144 -12.03 -11.22 -3.97
CA ILE A 144 -10.71 -10.69 -4.34
C ILE A 144 -10.89 -9.46 -5.22
N GLY A 145 -10.32 -8.32 -4.81
CA GLY A 145 -10.27 -7.13 -5.66
C GLY A 145 -9.46 -7.34 -6.95
N ILE A 146 -9.70 -6.50 -7.96
CA ILE A 146 -8.89 -6.38 -9.18
C ILE A 146 -7.42 -6.19 -8.85
N ARG A 147 -7.07 -5.46 -7.78
CA ARG A 147 -5.67 -5.30 -7.34
C ARG A 147 -5.14 -6.44 -6.47
N GLY A 148 -5.93 -7.50 -6.27
CA GLY A 148 -5.55 -8.71 -5.53
C GLY A 148 -5.78 -8.66 -4.02
N ALA A 149 -6.35 -7.56 -3.51
CA ALA A 149 -6.72 -7.41 -2.11
C ALA A 149 -8.18 -7.84 -1.88
N THR A 150 -9.04 -6.88 -1.56
CA THR A 150 -10.50 -7.02 -1.47
C THR A 150 -11.14 -5.95 -2.35
N ASP A 151 -12.44 -6.06 -2.62
CA ASP A 151 -13.16 -5.04 -3.37
C ASP A 151 -13.17 -3.69 -2.62
N ASP A 152 -13.29 -3.68 -1.28
CA ASP A 152 -13.18 -2.46 -0.45
C ASP A 152 -11.86 -1.70 -0.68
N VAL A 153 -10.75 -2.41 -0.89
CA VAL A 153 -9.46 -1.78 -1.18
C VAL A 153 -9.47 -1.10 -2.55
N ASP A 154 -10.17 -1.68 -3.52
CA ASP A 154 -10.29 -1.12 -4.86
C ASP A 154 -11.24 0.07 -4.91
N GLU A 155 -12.29 0.09 -4.08
CA GLU A 155 -13.17 1.24 -3.90
C GLU A 155 -12.42 2.48 -3.39
N LEU A 156 -11.39 2.29 -2.57
CA LEU A 156 -10.49 3.37 -2.15
C LEU A 156 -9.50 3.79 -3.24
N LEU A 157 -9.42 3.05 -4.35
CA LEU A 157 -8.47 3.31 -5.44
C LEU A 157 -9.12 3.49 -6.84
N PRO A 158 -10.10 4.41 -6.98
CA PRO A 158 -10.75 4.67 -8.26
C PRO A 158 -9.78 5.34 -9.24
N GLY A 159 -9.48 4.65 -10.35
CA GLY A 159 -8.38 5.01 -11.25
C GLY A 159 -8.38 6.46 -11.73
N THR A 160 -9.46 6.91 -12.39
CA THR A 160 -9.56 8.28 -12.91
C THR A 160 -9.45 9.34 -11.81
N LEU A 161 -10.04 9.07 -10.64
CA LEU A 161 -10.00 10.00 -9.52
C LEU A 161 -8.60 10.09 -8.92
N ILE A 162 -7.90 8.95 -8.77
CA ILE A 162 -6.50 8.90 -8.34
C ILE A 162 -5.64 9.76 -9.26
N TYR A 163 -5.71 9.58 -10.58
CA TYR A 163 -4.85 10.33 -11.50
C TYR A 163 -5.11 11.83 -11.42
N ARG A 164 -6.37 12.25 -11.35
CA ARG A 164 -6.72 13.68 -11.18
C ARG A 164 -6.26 14.23 -9.84
N ALA A 165 -6.44 13.49 -8.75
CA ALA A 165 -6.00 13.89 -7.42
C ALA A 165 -4.47 13.98 -7.34
N ALA A 166 -3.78 13.00 -7.93
CA ALA A 166 -2.33 12.93 -8.02
C ALA A 166 -1.76 14.02 -8.93
N ALA A 167 -2.52 14.49 -9.93
CA ALA A 167 -2.24 15.66 -10.76
C ALA A 167 -2.37 17.00 -10.01
N GLY A 168 -2.93 17.01 -8.79
CA GLY A 168 -3.11 18.20 -7.97
C GLY A 168 -4.50 18.84 -8.03
N ASN A 169 -5.48 18.19 -8.68
CA ASN A 169 -6.84 18.70 -8.73
C ASN A 169 -7.47 18.66 -7.32
N GLN A 170 -7.81 19.83 -6.77
CA GLN A 170 -8.31 19.95 -5.40
C GLN A 170 -9.67 19.28 -5.19
N GLY A 171 -10.60 19.37 -6.15
CA GLY A 171 -11.90 18.69 -6.06
C GLY A 171 -11.75 17.17 -6.06
N ALA A 172 -10.88 16.63 -6.91
CA ALA A 172 -10.58 15.20 -6.94
C ALA A 172 -9.87 14.74 -5.65
N GLN A 173 -8.95 15.55 -5.12
CA GLN A 173 -8.32 15.30 -3.83
C GLN A 173 -9.36 15.26 -2.71
N SER A 174 -10.25 16.25 -2.65
CA SER A 174 -11.31 16.29 -1.63
C SER A 174 -12.19 15.04 -1.71
N ALA A 175 -12.69 14.68 -2.90
CA ALA A 175 -13.52 13.49 -3.07
C ALA A 175 -12.78 12.20 -2.67
N LEU A 176 -11.52 12.03 -3.11
CA LEU A 176 -10.71 10.86 -2.77
C LEU A 176 -10.45 10.76 -1.26
N PHE A 177 -10.09 11.87 -0.63
CA PHE A 177 -9.73 11.91 0.78
C PHE A 177 -10.95 11.78 1.70
N SER A 178 -12.13 12.24 1.28
CA SER A 178 -13.39 11.96 1.97
C SER A 178 -13.74 10.47 1.98
N MET A 179 -13.46 9.74 0.90
CA MET A 179 -13.59 8.27 0.92
C MET A 179 -12.59 7.63 1.89
N TRP A 180 -11.35 8.12 1.90
CA TRP A 180 -10.29 7.57 2.74
C TRP A 180 -10.51 7.82 4.25
N ILE A 181 -11.16 8.92 4.65
CA ILE A 181 -11.33 9.25 6.07
C ILE A 181 -12.37 8.37 6.76
N GLY A 182 -13.39 7.92 6.04
CA GLY A 182 -14.43 7.01 6.54
C GLY A 182 -14.05 5.53 6.49
N ALA A 183 -12.94 5.19 5.84
CA ALA A 183 -12.53 3.81 5.62
C ALA A 183 -11.88 3.19 6.87
N GLU A 184 -12.02 1.87 7.01
CA GLU A 184 -11.28 1.11 8.01
C GLU A 184 -9.76 1.31 7.81
N LYS A 185 -9.04 1.55 8.91
CA LYS A 185 -7.60 1.85 8.88
C LYS A 185 -6.79 0.81 8.10
N LYS A 186 -7.07 -0.49 8.30
CA LYS A 186 -6.36 -1.59 7.64
C LYS A 186 -6.57 -1.58 6.11
N THR A 187 -7.80 -1.31 5.67
CA THR A 187 -8.17 -1.20 4.26
C THR A 187 -7.47 0.00 3.61
N LEU A 188 -7.50 1.15 4.28
CA LEU A 188 -6.79 2.35 3.82
C LEU A 188 -5.28 2.15 3.73
N ASP A 189 -4.66 1.55 4.75
CA ASP A 189 -3.22 1.31 4.76
C ASP A 189 -2.82 0.36 3.61
N THR A 190 -3.62 -0.68 3.36
CA THR A 190 -3.43 -1.59 2.22
C THR A 190 -3.56 -0.86 0.88
N ALA A 191 -4.60 -0.04 0.71
CA ALA A 191 -4.81 0.78 -0.49
C ALA A 191 -3.62 1.71 -0.75
N ARG A 192 -3.09 2.37 0.30
CA ARG A 192 -1.94 3.27 0.19
C ARG A 192 -0.64 2.55 -0.17
N ILE A 193 -0.43 1.33 0.35
CA ILE A 193 0.71 0.49 -0.03
C ILE A 193 0.61 0.12 -1.51
N LEU A 194 -0.56 -0.33 -1.98
CA LEU A 194 -0.78 -0.65 -3.40
C LEU A 194 -0.55 0.57 -4.29
N LEU A 195 -1.04 1.74 -3.87
CA LEU A 195 -0.86 2.98 -4.59
C LEU A 195 0.61 3.38 -4.72
N SER A 196 1.39 3.21 -3.65
CA SER A 196 2.85 3.48 -3.65
C SER A 196 3.63 2.60 -4.62
N LYS A 197 3.05 1.44 -4.96
CA LYS A 197 3.64 0.42 -5.84
C LYS A 197 3.10 0.46 -7.26
N SER A 198 2.14 1.34 -7.55
CA SER A 198 1.41 1.41 -8.82
C SER A 198 2.20 2.10 -9.95
N GLU A 199 1.51 2.35 -11.07
CA GLU A 199 2.00 3.11 -12.25
C GLU A 199 2.17 4.60 -11.99
N LEU A 200 1.72 5.13 -10.84
CA LEU A 200 1.84 6.55 -10.55
C LEU A 200 3.32 6.98 -10.50
N PRO A 201 3.70 8.05 -11.23
CA PRO A 201 5.03 8.62 -11.11
C PRO A 201 5.34 9.02 -9.66
N ALA A 202 6.59 8.80 -9.23
CA ALA A 202 7.01 9.05 -7.85
C ALA A 202 6.73 10.48 -7.38
N LYS A 203 6.87 11.48 -8.26
CA LYS A 203 6.55 12.89 -7.99
C LYS A 203 5.06 13.10 -7.68
N GLU A 204 4.19 12.47 -8.46
CA GLU A 204 2.74 12.57 -8.30
C GLU A 204 2.27 11.86 -7.04
N TYR A 205 2.80 10.67 -6.77
CA TYR A 205 2.54 9.97 -5.51
C TYR A 205 2.96 10.81 -4.29
N LYS A 206 4.17 11.40 -4.31
CA LYS A 206 4.65 12.29 -3.24
C LYS A 206 3.72 13.48 -3.03
N ARG A 207 3.27 14.12 -4.12
CA ARG A 207 2.31 15.24 -4.05
C ARG A 207 0.98 14.81 -3.44
N LEU A 208 0.42 13.70 -3.91
CA LEU A 208 -0.84 13.16 -3.38
C LEU A 208 -0.73 12.83 -1.90
N ASN A 209 0.36 12.17 -1.50
CA ASN A 209 0.60 11.81 -0.10
C ASN A 209 0.78 13.04 0.79
N LYS A 210 1.46 14.09 0.32
CA LYS A 210 1.57 15.37 1.03
C LYS A 210 0.19 16.01 1.23
N ALA A 211 -0.63 16.05 0.18
CA ALA A 211 -1.98 16.60 0.24
C ALA A 211 -2.87 15.81 1.22
N TRP A 212 -2.78 14.48 1.23
CA TRP A 212 -3.49 13.63 2.18
C TRP A 212 -3.10 13.94 3.64
N VAL A 213 -1.81 14.06 3.93
CA VAL A 213 -1.33 14.41 5.28
C VAL A 213 -1.89 15.76 5.73
N GLN A 214 -1.93 16.75 4.84
CA GLN A 214 -2.52 18.06 5.13
C GLN A 214 -4.04 17.96 5.35
N TYR A 215 -4.75 17.20 4.51
CA TYR A 215 -6.19 17.00 4.63
C TYR A 215 -6.56 16.39 5.99
N ARG A 216 -5.87 15.31 6.38
CA ARG A 216 -6.09 14.65 7.69
C ARG A 216 -5.91 15.58 8.87
N ARG A 217 -4.91 16.49 8.83
CA ARG A 217 -4.68 17.42 9.94
C ARG A 217 -5.83 18.39 10.16
N LYS A 218 -6.62 18.67 9.12
CA LYS A 218 -7.77 19.57 9.18
C LYS A 218 -9.07 18.88 9.58
N HIS A 219 -9.10 17.54 9.56
CA HIS A 219 -10.30 16.72 9.79
C HIS A 219 -10.07 15.68 10.90
N LYS A 220 -9.14 15.98 11.80
CA LYS A 220 -8.99 15.33 13.10
C LYS A 220 -9.60 16.25 14.14
#